data_AF-A0AAW6JK45-F1
#
_entry.id   AF-A0AAW6JK45-F1
#
_cell.length_a   1.000
_cell.length_b   1.000
_cell.length_c   1.000
_cell.angle_alpha   90.00
_cell.angle_beta   90.00
_cell.angle_gamma   90.00
#
_symmetry.space_group_name_H-M   'P 1'
#
loop_
_entity.id
_entity.type
_entity.pdbx_description
1 polymer ?
#
loop_
_entity_poly.entity_id
_entity_poly.type
_entity_poly.pdbx_seq_one_letter_code
_entity_poly.pdbx_strand_id
1 'polypeptide(L)'
;MFDPVDDLNLDQEITEAVKTTTTKIVRHRPAKKRLTRQEFLDQLPQVEEVVSLKTTTCPDCQHEMAHIGKRLARREARLKEPELYCANLYEESVNIDFKM
;
A
#
# COMPACT_ATOMS: atom_id res chain seq x y z
N MET A 1 30.61 27.54 -81.03
CA MET A 1 29.50 26.56 -80.99
C MET A 1 29.70 25.74 -79.73
N PHE A 2 28.60 25.46 -79.01
CA PHE A 2 28.45 25.00 -77.61
C PHE A 2 28.23 26.13 -76.59
N ASP A 3 26.93 26.33 -76.26
CA ASP A 3 26.39 27.10 -75.13
C ASP A 3 26.40 26.24 -73.82
N PRO A 4 25.74 26.64 -72.70
CA PRO A 4 26.34 27.04 -71.44
C PRO A 4 26.13 26.00 -70.32
N VAL A 5 26.75 26.21 -69.16
CA VAL A 5 26.31 25.53 -67.93
C VAL A 5 26.17 26.57 -66.82
N ASP A 6 24.91 26.93 -66.57
CA ASP A 6 24.44 27.41 -65.28
C ASP A 6 24.94 26.46 -64.18
N ASP A 7 25.58 27.01 -63.15
CA ASP A 7 25.50 26.36 -61.85
C ASP A 7 25.15 27.42 -60.80
N LEU A 8 23.84 27.52 -60.61
CA LEU A 8 23.18 28.16 -59.50
C LEU A 8 23.72 27.58 -58.20
N ASN A 9 24.41 28.37 -57.38
CA ASN A 9 24.45 28.12 -55.94
C ASN A 9 24.69 29.46 -55.24
N LEU A 10 23.64 30.27 -55.17
CA LEU A 10 22.70 30.28 -54.05
C LEU A 10 23.42 30.80 -52.81
N ASP A 11 23.27 32.10 -52.60
CA ASP A 11 23.52 32.77 -51.33
C ASP A 11 22.88 31.95 -50.22
N GLN A 12 23.67 31.09 -49.59
CA GLN A 12 23.21 30.34 -48.42
C GLN A 12 23.17 31.35 -47.28
N GLU A 13 22.05 32.09 -47.19
CA GLU A 13 21.59 32.68 -45.95
C GLU A 13 21.52 31.53 -44.93
N ILE A 14 22.51 31.50 -44.05
CA ILE A 14 22.53 30.63 -42.89
C ILE A 14 21.37 31.08 -42.01
N THR A 15 20.22 30.44 -42.19
CA THR A 15 19.10 30.58 -41.27
C THR A 15 19.52 29.89 -39.99
N GLU A 16 20.01 30.68 -39.03
CA GLU A 16 20.27 30.22 -37.68
C GLU A 16 18.96 29.63 -37.13
N ALA A 17 18.90 28.30 -37.08
CA ALA A 17 17.79 27.58 -36.50
C ALA A 17 17.73 27.93 -35.00
N VAL A 18 16.90 28.91 -34.65
CA VAL A 18 16.61 29.30 -33.27
C VAL A 18 15.97 28.10 -32.57
N LYS A 19 16.80 27.33 -31.86
CA LYS A 19 16.37 26.26 -30.98
C LYS A 19 15.62 26.89 -29.80
N THR A 20 14.31 27.01 -29.92
CA THR A 20 13.42 27.38 -28.82
C THR A 20 13.35 26.21 -27.84
N THR A 21 14.28 26.18 -26.88
CA THR A 21 14.22 25.25 -25.75
C THR A 21 13.10 25.67 -24.83
N THR A 22 11.92 25.07 -24.97
CA THR A 22 10.79 25.28 -24.06
C THR A 22 11.00 24.45 -22.81
N THR A 23 11.31 25.10 -21.70
CA THR A 23 11.42 24.49 -20.37
C THR A 23 10.04 24.10 -19.88
N LYS A 24 9.71 22.80 -19.87
CA LYS A 24 8.50 22.29 -19.22
C LYS A 24 8.73 22.23 -17.71
N ILE A 25 8.01 23.05 -16.95
CA ILE A 25 8.03 22.99 -15.49
C ILE A 25 7.20 21.77 -15.05
N VAL A 26 7.87 20.71 -14.64
CA VAL A 26 7.23 19.55 -14.00
C VAL A 26 7.07 19.87 -12.51
N ARG A 27 5.82 20.07 -12.06
CA ARG A 27 5.54 20.20 -10.62
C ARG A 27 5.35 18.81 -10.03
N HIS A 28 6.21 18.42 -9.09
CA HIS A 28 5.98 17.21 -8.31
C HIS A 28 4.69 17.34 -7.50
N ARG A 29 3.93 16.25 -7.43
CA ARG A 29 2.75 16.18 -6.57
C ARG A 29 3.22 16.39 -5.13
N PRO A 30 2.53 17.21 -4.32
CA PRO A 30 2.91 17.41 -2.93
C PRO A 30 2.99 16.07 -2.21
N ALA A 31 3.96 15.94 -1.30
CA ALA A 31 4.08 14.75 -0.47
C ALA A 31 2.74 14.49 0.23
N LYS A 32 2.26 13.24 0.17
CA LYS A 32 1.09 12.84 0.96
C LYS A 32 1.39 13.14 2.43
N LYS A 33 0.37 13.57 3.17
CA LYS A 33 0.48 13.73 4.63
C LYS A 33 1.00 12.43 5.21
N ARG A 34 2.03 12.51 6.04
CA ARG A 34 2.51 11.37 6.81
C ARG A 34 1.45 11.05 7.84
N LEU A 35 0.65 10.02 7.57
CA LEU A 35 -0.27 9.45 8.55
C LEU A 35 0.55 8.62 9.54
N THR A 36 0.13 8.62 10.79
CA THR A 36 0.60 7.62 11.75
C THR A 36 0.14 6.23 11.31
N ARG A 37 0.84 5.18 11.76
CA ARG A 37 0.45 3.79 11.47
C ARG A 37 -1.01 3.52 11.85
N GLN A 38 -1.46 4.11 12.96
CA GLN A 38 -2.80 3.93 13.49
C GLN A 38 -3.86 4.55 12.56
N GLU A 39 -3.69 5.82 12.19
CA GLU A 39 -4.60 6.52 11.28
C GLU A 39 -4.69 5.84 9.90
N PHE A 40 -3.57 5.27 9.42
CA PHE A 40 -3.57 4.48 8.19
C PHE A 40 -4.43 3.23 8.32
N LEU A 41 -4.27 2.46 9.40
CA LEU A 41 -5.04 1.24 9.62
C LEU A 41 -6.53 1.51 9.79
N ASP A 42 -6.90 2.61 10.44
CA ASP A 42 -8.30 3.00 10.66
C ASP A 42 -9.03 3.39 9.36
N GLN A 43 -8.30 3.76 8.31
CA GLN A 43 -8.87 4.05 6.98
C GLN A 43 -9.11 2.79 6.14
N LEU A 44 -8.54 1.65 6.52
CA LEU A 44 -8.73 0.40 5.80
C LEU A 44 -10.03 -0.30 6.22
N PRO A 45 -10.65 -1.10 5.33
CA PRO A 45 -11.73 -2.01 5.70
C PRO A 45 -11.32 -2.89 6.88
N GLN A 46 -12.11 -2.86 7.96
CA GLN A 46 -11.82 -3.62 9.17
C GLN A 46 -12.43 -5.02 9.05
N VAL A 47 -11.60 -6.05 9.14
CA VAL A 47 -12.03 -7.46 9.09
C VAL A 47 -11.66 -8.11 10.43
N GLU A 48 -12.65 -8.68 11.12
CA GLU A 48 -12.39 -9.43 12.35
C GLU A 48 -11.93 -10.86 12.02
N GLU A 49 -10.75 -11.23 12.51
CA GLU A 49 -10.24 -12.59 12.44
C GLU A 49 -10.06 -13.10 13.87
N VAL A 50 -10.80 -14.16 14.25
CA VAL A 50 -10.67 -14.78 15.57
C VAL A 50 -9.70 -15.95 15.45
N VAL A 51 -8.63 -15.91 16.22
CA VAL A 51 -7.70 -17.03 16.36
C VAL A 51 -8.19 -17.92 17.49
N SER A 52 -8.72 -19.08 17.12
CA SER A 52 -9.20 -20.05 18.10
C SER A 52 -8.04 -20.66 18.89
N LEU A 53 -8.32 -21.01 20.14
CA LEU A 53 -7.36 -21.72 20.97
C LEU A 53 -7.15 -23.14 20.43
N LYS A 54 -5.87 -23.54 20.32
CA LYS A 54 -5.50 -24.89 19.89
C LYS A 54 -5.83 -25.95 20.93
N THR A 55 -5.96 -25.55 22.19
CA THR A 55 -6.14 -26.45 23.33
C THR A 55 -7.31 -25.96 24.14
N THR A 56 -8.31 -26.82 24.33
CA THR A 56 -9.54 -26.55 25.10
C THR A 56 -9.44 -27.06 26.53
N THR A 57 -8.33 -27.70 26.89
CA THR A 57 -8.05 -28.23 28.23
C THR A 57 -6.90 -27.49 28.87
N CYS A 58 -6.99 -27.25 30.18
CA CYS A 58 -5.91 -26.62 30.93
C CYS A 58 -4.69 -27.55 30.97
N PRO A 59 -3.48 -27.10 30.61
CA PRO A 59 -2.28 -27.95 30.63
C PRO A 59 -1.89 -28.39 32.05
N ASP A 60 -2.28 -27.63 33.08
CA ASP A 60 -1.89 -27.88 34.48
C ASP A 60 -2.86 -28.82 35.20
N CYS A 61 -4.16 -28.57 35.09
CA CYS A 61 -5.19 -29.35 35.81
C CYS A 61 -6.02 -30.28 34.91
N GLN A 62 -5.81 -30.26 33.59
CA GLN A 62 -6.51 -31.07 32.58
C GLN A 62 -8.04 -30.91 32.53
N HIS A 63 -8.59 -29.92 33.24
CA HIS A 63 -10.02 -29.61 33.17
C HIS A 63 -10.36 -28.87 31.87
N GLU A 64 -11.59 -29.05 31.41
CA GLU A 64 -12.13 -28.31 30.27
C GLU A 64 -12.18 -26.81 30.60
N MET A 65 -11.69 -26.01 29.67
CA MET A 65 -11.73 -24.56 29.77
C MET A 65 -12.96 -24.03 29.05
N ALA A 66 -13.73 -23.16 29.72
CA ALA A 66 -14.88 -22.50 29.16
C ALA A 66 -14.46 -21.18 28.50
N HIS A 67 -15.05 -20.90 27.33
CA HIS A 67 -14.84 -19.64 26.62
C HIS A 67 -15.52 -18.48 27.36
N ILE A 68 -14.74 -17.50 27.80
CA ILE A 68 -15.21 -16.28 28.48
C ILE A 68 -15.52 -15.19 27.47
N GLY A 69 -14.69 -15.04 26.43
CA GLY A 69 -14.78 -13.92 25.49
C GLY A 69 -13.56 -13.82 24.58
N LYS A 70 -13.45 -12.70 23.86
CA LYS A 70 -12.31 -12.43 22.96
C LYS A 70 -11.70 -11.06 23.24
N ARG A 71 -10.38 -10.94 23.11
CA ARG A 71 -9.63 -9.67 23.23
C ARG A 71 -8.90 -9.35 21.93
N LEU A 72 -8.84 -8.07 21.54
CA LEU A 72 -8.07 -7.66 20.37
C LEU A 72 -6.57 -7.79 20.69
N ALA A 73 -5.89 -8.72 20.05
CA ALA A 73 -4.48 -8.96 20.28
C ALA A 73 -3.60 -8.05 19.42
N ARG A 74 -3.92 -7.93 18.13
CA ARG A 74 -3.15 -7.09 17.20
C ARG A 74 -3.94 -6.71 15.96
N ARG A 75 -3.46 -5.67 15.27
CA ARG A 75 -4.01 -5.15 14.01
C ARG A 75 -2.92 -5.17 12.94
N GLU A 76 -3.22 -5.81 11.82
CA GLU A 76 -2.29 -6.02 10.70
C GLU A 76 -2.94 -5.57 9.38
N ALA A 77 -2.21 -4.81 8.56
CA ALA A 77 -2.63 -4.56 7.19
C ALA A 77 -2.29 -5.79 6.35
N ARG A 78 -3.31 -6.37 5.70
CA ARG A 78 -3.16 -7.51 4.80
C ARG A 78 -3.66 -7.15 3.41
N LEU A 79 -3.06 -7.80 2.41
CA LEU A 79 -3.46 -7.64 1.02
C LEU A 79 -4.34 -8.83 0.64
N LYS A 80 -5.54 -8.56 0.15
CA LYS A 80 -6.39 -9.51 -0.56
C LYS A 80 -6.64 -8.91 -1.93
N GLU A 81 -5.92 -9.39 -2.95
CA GLU A 81 -5.93 -8.79 -4.28
C GLU A 81 -7.37 -8.47 -4.76
N PRO A 82 -7.64 -7.23 -5.23
CA PRO A 82 -6.75 -6.08 -5.42
C PRO A 82 -6.70 -5.09 -4.23
N GLU A 83 -7.26 -5.41 -3.07
CA GLU A 83 -7.53 -4.47 -1.97
C GLU A 83 -6.70 -4.73 -0.70
N LEU A 84 -6.37 -3.64 0.02
CA LEU A 84 -5.78 -3.70 1.35
C LEU A 84 -6.88 -3.63 2.41
N TYR A 85 -6.75 -4.43 3.45
CA TYR A 85 -7.67 -4.43 4.59
C TYR A 85 -6.90 -4.51 5.92
N CYS A 86 -7.53 -4.06 7.00
CA CYS A 86 -7.01 -4.22 8.35
C CYS A 86 -7.60 -5.48 8.98
N ALA A 87 -6.76 -6.50 9.18
CA ALA A 87 -7.10 -7.69 9.94
C ALA A 87 -6.98 -7.40 11.44
N ASN A 88 -8.11 -7.40 12.13
CA ASN A 88 -8.22 -7.29 13.58
C ASN A 88 -8.18 -8.71 14.16
N LEU A 89 -7.00 -9.11 14.66
CA LEU A 89 -6.75 -10.44 15.19
C LEU A 89 -7.16 -10.49 16.65
N TYR A 90 -8.23 -11.22 16.93
CA TYR A 90 -8.73 -11.47 18.26
C TYR A 90 -8.20 -12.80 18.80
N GLU A 91 -7.81 -12.78 20.08
CA GLU A 91 -7.48 -13.99 20.83
C GLU A 91 -8.64 -14.34 21.76
N GLU A 92 -9.03 -15.61 21.76
CA GLU A 92 -10.01 -16.14 22.70
C GLU A 92 -9.44 -16.14 24.12
N SER A 93 -10.30 -15.84 25.08
CA SER A 93 -10.04 -15.83 26.51
C SER A 93 -10.88 -16.92 27.15
N VAL A 94 -10.23 -17.78 27.93
CA VAL A 94 -10.81 -18.98 28.52
C VAL A 94 -10.56 -19.01 30.02
N ASN A 95 -11.51 -19.56 30.78
CA ASN A 95 -11.34 -19.85 32.20
C ASN A 95 -11.49 -21.34 32.46
N ILE A 96 -10.97 -21.81 33.58
CA ILE A 96 -11.29 -23.14 34.07
C ILE A 96 -12.59 -22.99 34.87
N ASP A 97 -13.68 -23.56 34.35
CA ASP A 97 -14.95 -23.60 35.06
C ASP A 97 -14.90 -24.70 36.12
N PHE A 98 -14.46 -24.34 37.33
CA PHE A 98 -14.66 -25.18 38.51
C PHE A 98 -16.15 -25.14 38.89
N LYS A 99 -16.95 -26.05 38.32
CA LYS A 99 -18.27 -26.37 38.90
C LYS A 99 -18.05 -27.10 40.22
N MET A 100 -18.24 -26.37 41.33
CA MET A 100 -18.44 -26.94 42.67
C MET A 100 -19.78 -27.67 42.76
#